data_AF-A0A411YY93-F1
#
_entry.id   AF-A0A411YY93-F1
#
_cell.length_a   1.000
_cell.length_b   1.000
_cell.length_c   1.000
_cell.angle_alpha   90.00
_cell.angle_beta   90.00
_cell.angle_gamma   90.00
#
_symmetry.space_group_name_H-M   'P 1'
#
loop_
_entity.id
_entity.type
_entity.pdbx_description
1 polymer ?
#
loop_
_entity_poly.entity_id
_entity_poly.type
_entity_poly.pdbx_seq_one_letter_code
_entity_poly.pdbx_strand_id
1 'polypeptide(L)'
;MFNPLPILALGAVAAGYAGAIDRVDRSFDLAPDPAVAAYTAAPELSVHDFVGKLPETVQDPLCDTKEMITVSLTDDFAETLESSWVREQRVNVELWTSDLMGTWTLLHVDHDGLTCIVSSGFGWTEEMSAESIVRNRPIS
;
A
#
# COMPACT_ATOMS: atom_id res chain seq x y z
N MET A 1 -15.37 -37.82 44.08
CA MET A 1 -14.60 -36.63 44.47
C MET A 1 -14.29 -35.85 43.20
N PHE A 2 -15.06 -34.80 42.93
CA PHE A 2 -14.83 -33.91 41.79
C PHE A 2 -13.66 -32.99 42.13
N ASN A 3 -12.65 -32.95 41.26
CA ASN A 3 -11.49 -32.06 41.37
C ASN A 3 -11.84 -30.71 40.69
N PRO A 4 -12.05 -29.61 41.43
CA PRO A 4 -12.58 -28.37 40.86
C PRO A 4 -11.50 -27.45 40.26
N LEU A 5 -10.25 -27.92 40.15
CA LEU A 5 -9.12 -27.11 39.70
C LEU A 5 -9.15 -26.57 38.25
N PRO A 6 -9.91 -27.09 37.26
CA PRO A 6 -9.82 -26.53 35.91
C PRO A 6 -10.71 -25.29 35.68
N ILE A 7 -11.67 -25.00 36.56
CA ILE A 7 -12.66 -23.92 36.33
C ILE A 7 -12.12 -22.54 36.75
N LEU A 8 -11.12 -22.48 37.64
CA LEU A 8 -10.55 -21.21 38.10
C LEU A 8 -9.52 -20.60 37.12
N ALA A 9 -9.04 -21.35 36.12
CA ALA A 9 -8.04 -20.84 35.17
C ALA A 9 -8.64 -19.98 34.04
N LEU A 10 -9.95 -20.10 33.76
CA LEU A 10 -10.61 -19.38 32.66
C LEU A 10 -11.09 -17.96 33.04
N GLY A 11 -11.15 -17.62 34.34
CA GLY A 11 -11.61 -16.30 34.79
C GLY A 11 -10.56 -15.19 34.68
N ALA A 12 -9.27 -15.52 34.67
CA ALA A 12 -8.19 -14.53 34.76
C ALA A 12 -7.84 -13.84 33.42
N VAL A 13 -8.24 -14.42 32.27
CA VAL A 13 -7.89 -13.87 30.96
C VAL A 13 -8.87 -12.78 30.50
N ALA A 14 -10.14 -12.83 30.94
CA ALA A 14 -11.16 -11.87 30.52
C ALA A 14 -10.98 -10.46 31.12
N ALA A 15 -10.39 -10.35 32.32
CA ALA A 15 -10.17 -9.05 32.96
C ALA A 15 -9.00 -8.24 32.36
N GLY A 16 -8.07 -8.90 31.66
CA GLY A 16 -6.94 -8.23 31.01
C GLY A 16 -7.29 -7.52 29.70
N TYR A 17 -8.21 -8.10 28.91
CA TYR A 17 -8.59 -7.54 27.61
C TYR A 17 -9.53 -6.33 27.71
N ALA A 18 -10.44 -6.31 28.70
CA ALA A 18 -11.35 -5.17 28.87
C ALA A 18 -10.63 -3.89 29.31
N GLY A 19 -9.55 -3.99 30.10
CA GLY A 19 -8.79 -2.83 30.56
C GLY A 19 -7.91 -2.17 29.50
N ALA A 20 -7.55 -2.88 28.42
CA ALA A 20 -6.74 -2.34 27.34
C ALA A 20 -7.54 -1.46 26.37
N ILE A 21 -8.82 -1.78 26.14
CA ILE A 21 -9.68 -1.05 25.21
C ILE A 21 -10.20 0.25 25.86
N ASP A 22 -10.48 0.26 27.17
CA ASP A 22 -10.93 1.46 27.91
C ASP A 22 -9.83 2.53 28.04
N ARG A 23 -8.55 2.14 27.89
CA ARG A 23 -7.41 3.07 28.01
C ARG A 23 -7.17 3.90 26.75
N VAL A 24 -7.50 3.37 25.58
CA VAL A 24 -7.34 4.10 24.32
C VAL A 24 -8.38 5.22 24.20
N ASP A 25 -9.56 5.03 24.79
CA ASP A 25 -10.65 6.02 24.76
C ASP A 25 -10.45 7.17 25.77
N ARG A 26 -9.71 6.93 26.88
CA ARG A 26 -9.46 7.95 27.91
C ARG A 26 -8.22 8.83 27.71
N SER A 27 -7.36 8.57 26.72
CA SER A 27 -6.24 9.47 26.41
C SER A 27 -6.62 10.66 25.53
N PHE A 28 -7.89 10.77 25.13
CA PHE A 28 -8.46 11.99 24.55
C PHE A 28 -9.43 12.67 25.51
N ASP A 29 -9.14 12.67 26.81
CA ASP A 29 -9.60 13.78 27.66
C ASP A 29 -8.84 15.02 27.20
N LEU A 30 -9.39 15.67 26.17
CA LEU A 30 -9.04 16.99 25.69
C LEU A 30 -9.19 17.94 26.89
N ALA A 31 -8.10 18.16 27.62
CA ALA A 31 -7.90 19.49 28.18
C ALA A 31 -8.17 20.46 27.01
N PRO A 32 -9.01 21.50 27.18
CA PRO A 32 -9.19 22.48 26.12
C PRO A 32 -7.80 22.98 25.75
N ASP A 33 -7.34 22.57 24.57
CA ASP A 33 -6.07 23.01 24.01
C ASP A 33 -6.14 24.54 24.08
N PRO A 34 -5.23 25.24 24.79
CA PRO A 34 -5.29 26.69 24.87
C PRO A 34 -5.34 27.17 23.44
N ALA A 35 -6.47 27.78 23.04
CA ALA A 35 -6.83 28.04 21.65
C ALA A 35 -5.58 28.40 20.84
N VAL A 36 -4.98 27.39 20.21
CA VAL A 36 -3.82 27.63 19.36
C VAL A 36 -4.44 28.39 18.23
N ALA A 37 -4.06 29.67 18.08
CA ALA A 37 -4.59 30.50 17.02
C ALA A 37 -4.43 29.69 15.74
N ALA A 38 -5.55 29.24 15.16
CA ALA A 38 -5.53 28.56 13.90
C ALA A 38 -5.05 29.60 12.91
N TYR A 39 -3.76 29.55 12.58
CA TYR A 39 -3.23 30.33 11.48
C TYR A 39 -3.96 29.81 10.25
N THR A 40 -4.77 30.66 9.62
CA THR A 40 -5.32 30.35 8.31
C THR A 40 -4.15 29.95 7.44
N ALA A 41 -4.20 28.75 6.85
CA ALA A 41 -3.20 28.32 5.89
C ALA A 41 -2.99 29.48 4.91
N ALA A 42 -1.78 30.03 4.91
CA ALA A 42 -1.44 31.05 3.94
C ALA A 42 -1.61 30.40 2.57
N PRO A 43 -2.48 30.93 1.69
CA PRO A 43 -2.62 30.39 0.35
C PRO A 43 -1.23 30.38 -0.29
N GLU A 44 -0.89 29.30 -0.99
CA GLU A 44 0.41 29.08 -1.67
C GLU A 44 1.56 28.54 -0.81
N LEU A 45 1.37 28.34 0.50
CA LEU A 45 2.41 27.77 1.38
C LEU A 45 2.09 26.37 1.91
N SER A 46 0.93 25.81 1.55
CA SER A 46 0.64 24.43 1.92
C SER A 46 1.31 23.45 0.95
N VAL A 47 1.75 22.30 1.48
CA VAL A 47 2.25 21.19 0.66
C VAL A 47 1.19 20.77 -0.38
N HIS A 48 -0.09 20.86 -0.02
CA HIS A 48 -1.21 20.54 -0.92
C HIS A 48 -1.32 21.50 -2.12
N ASP A 49 -1.05 22.80 -1.93
CA ASP A 49 -1.05 23.78 -3.02
C ASP A 49 0.11 23.55 -4.00
N PHE A 50 1.25 23.07 -3.51
CA PHE A 50 2.38 22.70 -4.34
C PHE A 50 2.12 21.42 -5.15
N VAL A 51 1.60 20.38 -4.49
CA VAL A 51 1.27 19.09 -5.13
C VAL A 51 0.19 19.29 -6.20
N GLY A 52 -0.81 20.14 -5.98
CA GLY A 52 -1.85 20.44 -6.97
C GLY A 52 -1.37 21.22 -8.20
N LYS A 53 -0.14 21.74 -8.19
CA LYS A 53 0.47 22.50 -9.30
C LYS A 53 1.49 21.71 -10.11
N LEU A 54 1.82 20.49 -9.67
CA LEU A 54 2.68 19.62 -10.45
C LEU A 54 1.93 19.20 -11.73
N PRO A 55 2.58 19.17 -12.90
CA PRO A 55 2.01 18.54 -14.08
C PRO A 55 1.62 17.11 -13.74
N GLU A 56 0.51 16.61 -14.30
CA GLU A 56 0.06 15.22 -14.12
C GLU A 56 1.12 14.18 -14.55
N THR A 57 2.13 14.63 -15.31
CA THR A 57 3.30 13.86 -15.77
C THR A 57 4.50 13.89 -14.82
N VAL A 58 4.42 14.56 -13.66
CA VAL A 58 5.47 14.56 -12.61
C VAL A 58 5.03 13.65 -11.47
N GLN A 59 4.82 12.39 -11.80
CA GLN A 59 5.46 11.33 -11.05
C GLN A 59 6.38 10.68 -12.06
N ASP A 60 7.67 11.04 -12.06
CA ASP A 60 8.63 10.23 -12.80
C ASP A 60 8.40 8.79 -12.33
N PRO A 61 8.07 7.85 -13.22
CA PRO A 61 7.82 6.48 -12.81
C PRO A 61 9.06 6.03 -12.03
N LEU A 62 8.86 5.33 -10.91
CA LEU A 62 9.98 4.78 -10.16
C LEU A 62 10.69 3.79 -11.08
N CYS A 63 11.85 4.21 -11.57
CA CYS A 63 12.70 3.45 -12.47
C CYS A 63 14.01 3.08 -11.78
N ASP A 64 14.42 1.83 -11.94
CA ASP A 64 15.71 1.34 -11.48
C ASP A 64 16.13 0.14 -12.36
N THR A 65 17.21 -0.56 -11.99
CA THR A 65 17.52 -1.86 -12.60
C THR A 65 16.41 -2.87 -12.28
N LYS A 66 16.21 -3.83 -13.19
CA LYS A 66 15.23 -4.90 -12.99
C LYS A 66 15.40 -5.61 -11.66
N GLU A 67 16.64 -5.85 -11.23
CA GLU A 67 16.97 -6.51 -9.98
C GLU A 67 16.47 -5.70 -8.78
N MET A 68 16.73 -4.38 -8.76
CA MET A 68 16.31 -3.52 -7.65
C MET A 68 14.80 -3.43 -7.52
N ILE A 69 14.09 -3.26 -8.64
CA ILE A 69 12.62 -3.27 -8.66
C ILE A 69 12.09 -4.62 -8.19
N THR A 70 12.61 -5.73 -8.72
CA THR A 70 12.16 -7.08 -8.36
C THR A 70 12.36 -7.38 -6.86
N VAL A 71 13.49 -6.97 -6.29
CA VAL A 71 13.75 -7.14 -4.85
C VAL A 71 12.72 -6.37 -4.03
N SER A 72 12.45 -5.10 -4.36
CA SER A 72 11.44 -4.33 -3.62
C SER A 72 10.04 -4.95 -3.75
N LEU A 73 9.62 -5.34 -4.95
CA LEU A 73 8.32 -5.98 -5.16
C LEU A 73 8.18 -7.28 -4.36
N THR A 74 9.23 -8.11 -4.36
CA THR A 74 9.22 -9.40 -3.67
C THR A 74 9.28 -9.23 -2.15
N ASP A 75 10.21 -8.43 -1.64
CA ASP A 75 10.52 -8.36 -0.21
C ASP A 75 9.54 -7.45 0.54
N ASP A 76 9.13 -6.33 -0.07
CA ASP A 76 8.29 -5.33 0.59
C ASP A 76 6.79 -5.58 0.36
N PHE A 77 6.42 -6.18 -0.78
CA PHE A 77 5.02 -6.34 -1.19
C PHE A 77 4.58 -7.80 -1.39
N ALA A 78 5.49 -8.76 -1.22
CA ALA A 78 5.25 -10.17 -1.51
C ALA A 78 4.67 -10.38 -2.93
N GLU A 79 5.03 -9.50 -3.87
CA GLU A 79 4.59 -9.60 -5.25
C GLU A 79 5.49 -10.54 -6.04
N THR A 80 4.87 -11.39 -6.87
CA THR A 80 5.56 -12.27 -7.80
C THR A 80 5.13 -11.99 -9.22
N LEU A 81 6.01 -12.27 -10.18
CA LEU A 81 5.69 -12.15 -11.60
C LEU A 81 4.54 -13.10 -11.96
N GLU A 82 3.42 -12.54 -12.40
CA GLU A 82 2.25 -13.31 -12.84
C GLU A 82 2.22 -13.46 -14.37
N SER A 83 2.50 -12.38 -15.10
CA SER A 83 2.52 -12.44 -16.56
C SER A 83 3.46 -11.43 -17.18
N SER A 84 3.85 -11.69 -18.42
CA SER A 84 4.76 -10.86 -19.19
C SER A 84 4.40 -10.91 -20.67
N TRP A 85 4.37 -9.75 -21.34
CA TRP A 85 4.05 -9.64 -22.76
C TRP A 85 4.79 -8.48 -23.42
N VAL A 86 5.03 -8.60 -24.73
CA VAL A 86 5.69 -7.56 -25.51
C VAL A 86 4.64 -6.62 -26.11
N ARG A 87 4.82 -5.32 -25.87
CA ARG A 87 4.04 -4.24 -26.52
C ARG A 87 4.75 -3.78 -27.80
N GLU A 88 4.12 -2.84 -28.50
CA GLU A 88 4.74 -2.17 -29.65
C GLU A 88 6.12 -1.58 -29.26
N GLN A 89 7.02 -1.44 -30.24
CA GLN A 89 8.38 -0.92 -30.03
C GLN A 89 9.34 -1.81 -29.19
N ARG A 90 9.00 -3.09 -28.96
CA ARG A 90 9.82 -4.08 -28.21
C ARG A 90 9.97 -3.80 -26.71
N VAL A 91 9.08 -3.00 -26.13
CA VAL A 91 9.01 -2.85 -24.67
C VAL A 91 8.33 -4.09 -24.10
N ASN A 92 8.96 -4.71 -23.09
CA ASN A 92 8.35 -5.81 -22.35
C ASN A 92 7.54 -5.24 -21.19
N VAL A 93 6.30 -5.68 -21.05
CA VAL A 93 5.44 -5.31 -19.93
C VAL A 93 5.31 -6.50 -19.02
N GLU A 94 5.49 -6.29 -17.72
CA GLU A 94 5.35 -7.34 -16.70
C GLU A 94 4.25 -6.95 -15.71
N LEU A 95 3.44 -7.92 -15.33
CA LEU A 95 2.47 -7.81 -14.24
C LEU A 95 2.98 -8.61 -13.05
N TRP A 96 3.09 -7.94 -11.92
CA TRP A 96 3.47 -8.46 -10.63
C TRP A 96 2.28 -8.38 -9.69
N THR A 97 2.05 -9.41 -8.88
CA THR A 97 0.85 -9.51 -8.05
C THR A 97 1.14 -10.18 -6.72
N SER A 98 0.36 -9.83 -5.69
CA SER A 98 0.43 -10.43 -4.36
C SER A 98 -0.94 -10.92 -3.94
N ASP A 99 -1.12 -12.23 -3.85
CA ASP A 99 -2.36 -12.82 -3.32
C ASP A 99 -2.49 -12.58 -1.81
N LEU A 100 -1.35 -12.40 -1.12
CA LEU A 100 -1.30 -12.11 0.31
C LEU A 100 -1.77 -10.68 0.61
N MET A 101 -1.32 -9.70 -0.18
CA MET A 101 -1.61 -8.28 0.05
C MET A 101 -2.76 -7.75 -0.82
N GLY A 102 -3.18 -8.52 -1.82
CA GLY A 102 -4.18 -8.10 -2.80
C GLY A 102 -3.71 -6.94 -3.67
N THR A 103 -2.39 -6.83 -3.90
CA THR A 103 -1.77 -5.76 -4.70
C THR A 103 -1.37 -6.25 -6.08
N TRP A 104 -1.19 -5.30 -6.99
CA TRP A 104 -0.62 -5.56 -8.30
C TRP A 104 0.19 -4.35 -8.78
N THR A 105 1.21 -4.62 -9.60
CA THR A 105 2.11 -3.63 -10.18
C THR A 105 2.41 -3.98 -11.64
N LEU A 106 2.35 -2.98 -12.52
CA LEU A 106 2.77 -3.06 -13.91
C LEU A 106 4.13 -2.41 -14.09
N LEU A 107 5.04 -3.14 -14.74
CA LEU A 107 6.37 -2.68 -15.10
C LEU A 107 6.50 -2.53 -16.61
N HIS A 108 7.19 -1.48 -17.05
CA HIS A 108 7.83 -1.45 -18.36
C HIS A 108 9.30 -1.80 -18.21
N VAL A 109 9.74 -2.83 -18.92
CA VAL A 109 11.13 -3.28 -18.97
C VAL A 109 11.67 -2.97 -20.37
N ASP A 110 12.62 -2.05 -20.41
CA ASP A 110 13.33 -1.72 -21.63
C ASP A 110 14.41 -2.76 -21.96
N HIS A 111 14.87 -2.77 -23.21
CA HIS A 111 15.89 -3.68 -23.71
C HIS A 111 17.24 -3.58 -22.99
N ASP A 112 17.55 -2.41 -22.42
CA ASP A 112 18.77 -2.16 -21.65
C ASP A 112 18.65 -2.55 -20.17
N GLY A 113 17.51 -3.11 -19.74
CA GLY A 113 17.27 -3.58 -18.37
C GLY A 113 16.78 -2.51 -17.40
N LEU A 114 16.60 -1.26 -17.87
CA LEU A 114 15.90 -0.23 -17.13
C LEU A 114 14.43 -0.64 -16.98
N THR A 115 13.94 -0.67 -15.74
CA THR A 115 12.60 -1.11 -15.40
C THR A 115 11.88 -0.02 -14.63
N CYS A 116 10.70 0.36 -15.12
CA CYS A 116 9.91 1.45 -14.57
C CYS A 116 8.54 0.95 -14.12
N ILE A 117 8.12 1.33 -12.91
CA ILE A 117 6.74 1.11 -12.44
C ILE A 117 5.82 2.10 -13.18
N VAL A 118 4.94 1.57 -14.03
CA VAL A 118 4.03 2.40 -14.85
C VAL A 118 2.61 2.43 -14.31
N SER A 119 2.24 1.48 -13.44
CA SER A 119 0.98 1.52 -12.71
C SER A 119 1.03 0.56 -11.53
N SER A 120 0.29 0.86 -10.46
CA SER A 120 0.10 -0.06 -9.34
C SER A 120 -1.26 0.15 -8.68
N GLY A 121 -1.66 -0.79 -7.83
CA GLY A 121 -2.87 -0.64 -7.04
C GLY A 121 -3.21 -1.87 -6.20
N PHE A 122 -4.46 -1.88 -5.74
CA PHE A 122 -5.03 -2.90 -4.87
C PHE A 122 -6.21 -3.59 -5.56
N GLY A 123 -6.72 -4.64 -4.92
CA GLY A 123 -7.89 -5.41 -5.34
C GLY A 123 -7.57 -6.60 -6.24
N TRP A 124 -6.31 -7.03 -6.30
CA TRP A 124 -5.93 -8.27 -6.98
C TRP A 124 -6.58 -9.48 -6.28
N THR A 125 -7.02 -10.45 -7.07
CA THR A 125 -7.43 -11.78 -6.61
C THR A 125 -6.92 -12.83 -7.59
N GLU A 126 -6.69 -14.06 -7.13
CA GLU A 126 -6.23 -15.20 -7.95
C GLU A 126 -7.15 -15.51 -9.16
N GLU A 127 -8.39 -15.03 -9.14
CA GLU A 127 -9.35 -15.22 -10.22
C GLU A 127 -9.22 -14.17 -11.34
N MET A 128 -8.45 -13.10 -11.12
CA MET A 128 -8.24 -12.03 -12.08
C MET A 128 -7.19 -12.41 -13.12
N SER A 129 -7.33 -11.86 -14.33
CA SER A 129 -6.34 -12.02 -15.39
C SER A 129 -5.62 -10.71 -15.69
N ALA A 130 -4.45 -10.80 -16.31
CA ALA A 130 -3.67 -9.63 -16.73
C ALA A 130 -4.47 -8.69 -17.64
N GLU A 131 -5.30 -9.25 -18.53
CA GLU A 131 -6.16 -8.47 -19.40
C GLU A 131 -7.16 -7.61 -18.61
N SER A 132 -7.61 -8.07 -17.44
CA SER A 132 -8.55 -7.31 -16.61
C SER A 132 -7.91 -6.04 -16.02
N ILE A 133 -6.61 -6.09 -15.73
CA ILE A 133 -5.81 -4.95 -15.24
C ILE A 133 -5.51 -3.96 -16.38
N VAL A 134 -5.12 -4.49 -17.55
CA VAL A 134 -4.64 -3.68 -18.68
C VAL A 134 -5.77 -2.98 -19.44
N ARG A 135 -6.94 -3.61 -19.58
CA ARG A 135 -8.04 -3.10 -20.43
C ARG A 135 -8.62 -1.76 -19.96
N ASN A 136 -8.38 -1.39 -18.71
CA ASN A 136 -8.88 -0.15 -18.10
C ASN A 136 -7.85 0.98 -17.97
N ARG A 137 -6.63 0.83 -18.50
CA ARG A 137 -5.60 1.88 -18.37
C ARG A 137 -4.87 2.15 -19.68
N PRO A 138 -4.91 3.40 -20.20
CA PRO A 138 -3.94 3.82 -21.19
C PRO A 138 -2.57 3.87 -20.52
N ILE A 139 -1.72 2.90 -20.84
CA ILE A 139 -0.28 2.93 -20.55
C ILE A 139 0.31 3.74 -21.70
N SER A 140 0.48 5.05 -21.49
CA SER A 140 1.00 6.00 -22.49
C SER A 140 2.50 5.94 -22.60
#